data_AF-A0A9E5DXQ0-F1
#
_entry.id   AF-A0A9E5DXQ0-F1
#
_cell.length_a   1.000
_cell.length_b   1.000
_cell.length_c   1.000
_cell.angle_alpha   90.00
_cell.angle_beta   90.00
_cell.angle_gamma   90.00
#
_symmetry.space_group_name_H-M   'P 1'
#
loop_
_entity.id
_entity.type
_entity.pdbx_description
1 polymer ?
#
loop_
_entity_poly.entity_id
_entity_poly.type
_entity_poly.pdbx_seq_one_letter_code
_entity_poly.pdbx_strand_id
1 'polypeptide(L)'
;MTDSSPPQAAVLSPATSISAPIERAVTAFVPQEGRTVKPPVNPALLRHRELDEGEFWRKIPAYRDIDTATFLDYRWQGKNSITSIDKLLLAIAGLAPPEFIADASEG
;
A
#
# COMPACT_ATOMS: atom_id res chain seq x y z
N MET A 1 -52.76 -42.98 27.45
CA MET A 1 -52.52 -43.37 26.04
C MET A 1 -52.22 -42.09 25.30
N THR A 2 -51.14 -42.09 24.54
CA THR A 2 -50.30 -40.96 24.09
C THR A 2 -51.03 -39.82 23.35
N ASP A 3 -50.71 -38.58 23.72
CA ASP A 3 -50.79 -37.36 22.92
C ASP A 3 -49.48 -36.59 23.19
N SER A 4 -48.43 -36.66 22.35
CA SER A 4 -48.25 -36.04 21.04
C SER A 4 -48.09 -34.51 21.09
N SER A 5 -46.87 -34.02 21.38
CA SER A 5 -46.43 -32.73 20.85
C SER A 5 -44.88 -32.59 20.77
N PRO A 6 -44.32 -32.15 19.62
CA PRO A 6 -42.89 -32.18 19.28
C PRO A 6 -42.07 -30.95 19.74
N PRO A 7 -40.72 -30.99 19.62
CA PRO A 7 -39.81 -29.98 20.19
C PRO A 7 -39.77 -28.65 19.43
N GLN A 8 -39.51 -27.57 20.19
CA GLN A 8 -39.34 -26.19 19.72
C GLN A 8 -38.30 -26.08 18.60
N ALA A 9 -38.74 -25.62 17.42
CA ALA A 9 -37.86 -25.22 16.33
C ALA A 9 -37.21 -23.87 16.67
N ALA A 10 -35.88 -23.84 16.64
CA ALA A 10 -35.08 -22.63 16.72
C ALA A 10 -35.41 -21.70 15.54
N VAL A 11 -35.94 -20.52 15.85
CA VAL A 11 -36.15 -19.46 14.86
C VAL A 11 -34.81 -18.79 14.53
N LEU A 12 -34.25 -19.13 13.37
CA LEU A 12 -33.16 -18.37 12.76
C LEU A 12 -33.72 -17.05 12.23
N SER A 13 -33.37 -15.95 12.88
CA SER A 13 -33.65 -14.58 12.39
C SER A 13 -32.59 -14.14 11.36
N PRO A 14 -32.96 -13.33 10.36
CA PRO A 14 -32.19 -13.15 9.13
C PRO A 14 -30.98 -12.22 9.27
N ALA A 15 -30.00 -12.42 8.38
CA ALA A 15 -28.81 -11.60 8.23
C ALA A 15 -29.18 -10.12 7.93
N THR A 16 -28.79 -9.22 8.84
CA THR A 16 -28.89 -7.77 8.64
C THR A 16 -27.97 -7.33 7.50
N SER A 17 -28.57 -6.94 6.39
CA SER A 17 -27.93 -6.21 5.30
C SER A 17 -27.55 -4.81 5.79
N ILE A 18 -26.26 -4.51 5.89
CA ILE A 18 -25.77 -3.16 6.23
C ILE A 18 -25.58 -2.39 4.92
N SER A 19 -26.58 -1.57 4.59
CA SER A 19 -26.48 -0.56 3.54
C SER A 19 -26.74 0.80 4.18
N ALA A 20 -25.67 1.54 4.49
CA ALA A 20 -25.75 2.92 4.93
C ALA A 20 -24.53 3.70 4.37
N PRO A 21 -24.73 4.96 3.91
CA PRO A 21 -23.71 5.73 3.21
C PRO A 21 -22.58 6.16 4.15
N ILE A 22 -21.35 6.11 3.66
CA ILE A 22 -20.16 6.63 4.38
C ILE A 22 -20.19 8.16 4.29
N GLU A 23 -21.01 8.81 5.11
CA GLU A 23 -20.84 10.24 5.39
C GLU A 23 -19.65 10.42 6.33
N ARG A 24 -18.63 11.13 5.84
CA ARG A 24 -17.40 11.41 6.59
C ARG A 24 -17.71 12.43 7.68
N ALA A 25 -18.16 11.96 8.84
CA ALA A 25 -18.27 12.79 10.03
C ALA A 25 -16.88 13.35 10.38
N VAL A 26 -16.69 14.67 10.22
CA VAL A 26 -15.56 15.38 10.84
C VAL A 26 -15.85 15.43 12.33
N THR A 27 -15.52 14.35 13.02
CA THR A 27 -15.38 14.37 14.48
C THR A 27 -14.22 15.30 14.80
N ALA A 28 -14.53 16.40 15.49
CA ALA A 28 -13.51 17.22 16.11
C ALA A 28 -12.68 16.34 17.06
N PHE A 29 -11.36 16.40 16.97
CA PHE A 29 -10.48 15.71 17.91
C PHE A 29 -10.71 16.31 19.30
N VAL A 30 -11.47 15.60 20.15
CA VAL A 30 -11.60 15.94 21.56
C VAL A 30 -10.33 15.43 22.26
N PRO A 31 -9.49 16.30 22.84
CA PRO A 31 -8.34 15.86 23.61
C PRO A 31 -8.85 15.03 24.79
N GLN A 32 -8.53 13.74 24.82
CA GLN A 32 -8.86 12.88 25.96
C GLN A 32 -7.98 13.30 27.14
N GLU A 33 -8.60 13.81 28.22
CA GLU A 33 -7.91 14.12 29.46
C GLU A 33 -7.23 12.85 30.01
N GLY A 34 -5.92 12.93 30.25
CA GLY A 34 -5.11 11.80 30.70
C GLY A 34 -4.22 11.14 29.64
N ARG A 35 -4.27 11.56 28.37
CA ARG A 35 -3.26 11.12 27.38
C ARG A 35 -1.95 11.87 27.60
N THR A 36 -0.97 11.20 28.22
CA THR A 36 0.42 11.69 28.26
C THR A 36 0.95 11.86 26.84
N VAL A 37 1.15 13.11 26.42
CA VAL A 37 1.75 13.43 25.12
C VAL A 37 3.25 13.20 25.23
N LYS A 38 3.80 12.35 24.36
CA LYS A 38 5.25 12.17 24.27
C LYS A 38 5.90 13.52 23.94
N PRO A 39 7.06 13.86 24.53
CA PRO A 39 7.78 15.06 24.19
C PRO A 39 8.12 15.08 22.69
N PRO A 40 8.16 16.27 22.04
CA PRO A 40 8.50 16.38 20.63
C PRO A 40 9.87 15.74 20.33
N VAL A 41 9.91 14.87 19.32
CA VAL A 41 11.16 14.24 18.87
C VAL A 41 11.96 15.24 18.04
N ASN A 42 13.29 15.23 18.20
CA ASN A 42 14.18 16.06 17.39
C ASN A 42 13.98 15.74 15.89
N PRO A 43 13.62 16.72 15.04
CA PRO A 43 13.37 16.49 13.61
C PRO A 43 14.60 16.00 12.86
N ALA A 44 15.83 16.30 13.32
CA ALA A 44 17.05 15.80 12.71
C ALA A 44 17.19 14.26 12.80
N LEU A 45 16.47 13.60 13.72
CA LEU A 45 16.41 12.13 13.80
C LEU A 45 15.36 11.53 12.86
N LEU A 46 14.54 12.37 12.21
CA LEU A 46 13.44 11.98 11.35
C LEU A 46 13.77 12.12 9.85
N ARG A 47 15.06 12.26 9.48
CA ARG A 47 15.52 12.36 8.07
C ARG A 47 15.01 11.21 7.19
N HIS A 48 14.84 10.01 7.74
CA HIS A 48 14.28 8.85 7.03
C HIS A 48 12.82 9.04 6.57
N ARG A 49 12.14 10.09 7.03
CA ARG A 49 10.78 10.47 6.61
C ARG A 49 10.77 11.53 5.51
N GLU A 50 11.93 12.09 5.17
CA GLU A 50 12.10 13.03 4.06
C GLU A 50 12.23 12.20 2.77
N LEU A 51 11.11 12.01 2.09
CA LEU A 51 11.06 11.27 0.83
C LEU A 51 11.27 12.21 -0.36
N ASP A 52 11.84 11.70 -1.45
CA ASP A 52 11.94 12.44 -2.71
C ASP A 52 10.54 12.65 -3.30
N GLU A 53 10.07 13.90 -3.37
CA GLU A 53 8.76 14.25 -3.94
C GLU A 53 8.78 14.48 -5.47
N GLY A 54 9.94 14.32 -6.11
CA GLY A 54 10.14 14.59 -7.54
C GLY A 54 10.03 13.36 -8.44
N GLU A 55 10.35 13.54 -9.74
CA GLU A 55 10.38 12.48 -10.75
C GLU A 55 11.63 11.59 -10.64
N PHE A 56 11.85 11.00 -9.45
CA PHE A 56 13.06 10.22 -9.14
C PHE A 56 13.27 9.05 -10.11
N TRP A 57 12.19 8.49 -10.68
CA TRP A 57 12.24 7.37 -11.63
C TRP A 57 12.95 7.73 -12.92
N ARG A 58 13.03 9.01 -13.32
CA ARG A 58 13.75 9.40 -14.54
C ARG A 58 15.25 9.13 -14.50
N LYS A 59 15.81 8.93 -13.30
CA LYS A 59 17.20 8.48 -13.10
C LYS A 59 17.40 7.06 -13.64
N ILE A 60 16.35 6.25 -13.73
CA ILE A 60 16.37 4.88 -14.25
C ILE A 60 16.26 4.95 -15.79
N PRO A 61 17.23 4.41 -16.54
CA PRO A 61 17.23 4.45 -18.00
C PRO A 61 15.91 3.99 -18.65
N ALA A 62 15.31 2.90 -18.19
CA ALA A 62 14.04 2.40 -18.73
C ALA A 62 12.84 3.35 -18.55
N TYR A 63 12.88 4.25 -17.57
CA TYR A 63 11.74 5.12 -17.23
C TYR A 63 12.03 6.60 -17.49
N ARG A 64 13.17 6.92 -18.11
CA ARG A 64 13.64 8.30 -18.33
C ARG A 64 12.62 9.17 -19.06
N ASP A 65 11.93 8.59 -20.04
CA ASP A 65 11.02 9.31 -20.94
C ASP A 65 9.55 9.18 -20.53
N ILE A 66 9.26 8.53 -19.39
CA ILE A 66 7.90 8.35 -18.88
C ILE A 66 7.49 9.56 -18.05
N ASP A 67 6.33 10.13 -18.36
CA ASP A 67 5.76 11.24 -17.61
C ASP A 67 5.17 10.80 -16.26
N THR A 68 4.99 11.76 -15.35
CA THR A 68 4.45 11.52 -14.00
C THR A 68 3.09 10.82 -14.02
N ALA A 69 2.15 11.25 -14.86
CA ALA A 69 0.79 10.69 -14.83
C ALA A 69 0.79 9.22 -15.26
N THR A 70 1.59 8.89 -16.27
CA THR A 70 1.77 7.50 -16.73
C THR A 70 2.49 6.65 -15.69
N PHE A 71 3.60 7.14 -15.11
CA PHE A 71 4.37 6.38 -14.13
C PHE A 71 3.57 6.06 -12.85
N LEU A 72 2.71 6.98 -12.42
CA LEU A 72 1.85 6.82 -11.25
C LEU A 72 0.57 6.01 -11.51
N ASP A 73 0.27 5.64 -12.76
CA ASP A 73 -0.90 4.82 -13.08
C ASP A 73 -0.67 3.34 -12.71
N TYR A 74 -1.51 2.81 -11.81
CA TYR A 74 -1.36 1.44 -11.31
C TYR A 74 -1.57 0.36 -12.40
N ARG A 75 -2.33 0.64 -13.46
CA ARG A 75 -2.53 -0.30 -14.56
C ARG A 75 -1.30 -0.35 -15.45
N TRP A 76 -0.68 0.81 -15.69
CA TRP A 76 0.61 0.91 -16.38
C TRP A 76 1.69 0.19 -15.57
N GLN A 77 1.76 0.41 -14.26
CA GLN A 77 2.70 -0.29 -13.37
C GLN A 77 2.53 -1.81 -13.46
N GLY A 78 1.30 -2.32 -13.34
CA GLY A 78 1.04 -3.76 -13.45
C GLY A 78 1.49 -4.38 -14.78
N LYS A 79 1.39 -3.65 -15.89
CA LYS A 79 1.84 -4.09 -17.22
C LYS A 79 3.35 -3.97 -17.43
N ASN A 80 4.00 -3.00 -16.77
CA ASN A 80 5.41 -2.67 -16.95
C ASN A 80 6.30 -3.14 -15.78
N SER A 81 5.77 -3.96 -14.87
CA SER A 81 6.55 -4.62 -13.83
C SER A 81 7.67 -5.46 -14.41
N ILE A 82 8.86 -5.31 -13.83
CA ILE A 82 10.04 -6.10 -14.16
C ILE A 82 9.97 -7.40 -13.36
N THR A 83 9.78 -8.52 -14.07
CA THR A 83 9.63 -9.86 -13.47
C THR A 83 10.70 -10.85 -13.92
N SER A 84 11.69 -10.41 -14.70
CA SER A 84 12.80 -11.24 -15.18
C SER A 84 14.12 -10.49 -15.08
N ILE A 85 15.20 -11.25 -14.85
CA ILE A 85 16.56 -10.72 -14.69
C ILE A 85 16.97 -9.93 -15.95
N ASP A 86 16.74 -10.46 -17.15
CA ASP A 86 17.09 -9.76 -18.40
C ASP A 86 16.46 -8.37 -18.49
N LYS A 87 15.18 -8.24 -18.10
CA LYS A 87 14.48 -6.95 -18.10
C LYS A 87 15.03 -6.02 -17.03
N LEU A 88 15.42 -6.55 -15.87
CA LEU A 88 16.07 -5.78 -14.81
C LEU A 88 17.39 -5.21 -15.29
N LEU A 89 18.27 -6.05 -15.83
CA LEU A 89 19.60 -5.65 -16.29
C LEU A 89 19.53 -4.59 -17.39
N LEU A 90 18.58 -4.74 -18.33
CA LEU A 90 18.33 -3.70 -19.35
C LEU A 90 17.81 -2.40 -18.74
N ALA A 91 16.93 -2.47 -17.74
CA ALA A 91 16.33 -1.29 -17.14
C ALA A 91 17.32 -0.41 -16.37
N ILE A 92 18.33 -1.04 -15.77
CA ILE A 92 19.35 -0.37 -14.94
C ILE A 92 20.70 -0.24 -15.64
N ALA A 93 20.80 -0.60 -16.92
CA ALA A 93 22.04 -0.58 -17.68
C ALA A 93 22.72 0.80 -17.63
N GLY A 94 23.96 0.84 -17.15
CA GLY A 94 24.73 2.08 -16.99
C GLY A 94 24.36 2.94 -15.76
N LEU A 95 23.39 2.50 -14.95
CA LEU A 95 23.09 3.09 -13.63
C LEU A 95 23.80 2.34 -12.50
N ALA A 96 23.87 1.01 -12.57
CA ALA A 96 24.49 0.17 -11.56
C ALA A 96 25.97 -0.13 -11.86
N PRO A 97 26.81 -0.34 -10.82
CA PRO A 97 28.19 -0.78 -11.00
C PRO A 97 28.27 -2.14 -11.73
N PRO A 98 29.34 -2.41 -12.50
CA PRO A 98 29.51 -3.69 -13.20
C PRO A 98 29.46 -4.91 -12.27
N GLU A 99 30.04 -4.80 -11.07
CA GLU A 99 30.02 -5.87 -10.07
C GLU A 99 28.59 -6.26 -9.66
N PHE A 100 27.69 -5.28 -9.53
CA PHE A 100 26.28 -5.54 -9.22
C PHE A 100 25.58 -6.22 -10.40
N ILE A 101 25.90 -5.82 -11.64
CA ILE A 101 25.32 -6.43 -12.84
C ILE A 101 25.75 -7.90 -12.96
N ALA A 102 27.01 -8.21 -12.65
CA ALA A 102 27.51 -9.58 -12.63
C ALA A 102 26.78 -10.42 -11.57
N ASP A 103 26.74 -9.95 -10.32
CA ASP A 103 26.05 -10.63 -9.22
C ASP A 103 24.56 -10.87 -9.53
N ALA A 104 23.85 -9.85 -10.01
CA ALA A 104 22.44 -9.96 -10.38
C ALA A 104 22.17 -10.92 -11.56
N SER A 105 23.18 -11.20 -12.39
CA SER A 105 23.05 -12.17 -13.50
C SER A 105 23.19 -13.63 -13.05
N GLU A 106 23.79 -13.87 -11.89
CA GLU A 106 24.01 -15.20 -11.33
C GLU A 106 22.82 -15.71 -10.50
N GLY A 107 21.97 -14.80 -9.99
CA GLY A 107 20.66 -15.11 -9.39
C GLY A 107 20.64 -15.11 -7.87
#